data_AF-A0A924K244-F1
#
_entry.id   AF-A0A924K244-F1
#
_cell.length_a   1.000
_cell.length_b   1.000
_cell.length_c   1.000
_cell.angle_alpha   90.00
_cell.angle_beta   90.00
_cell.angle_gamma   90.00
#
_symmetry.space_group_name_H-M   'P 1'
#
loop_
_entity.id
_entity.type
_entity.pdbx_description
1 polymer ?
#
loop_
_entity_poly.entity_id
_entity_poly.type
_entity_poly.pdbx_seq_one_letter_code
_entity_poly.pdbx_strand_id
1 'polypeptide(L)'
;MKVLHVIPSLSQAHGGATSALVSMEAALLAAGVGVETAATDDDGPGRRNGHVCGVPLQEGGAVRWYFPKRTEFYKASPAFMRWIADNVTRYDLVHIHALFSFTSLVAARAAKRAAVPYIIEPLGTLNDYGLTQRRPWLKQLSLRLLEAPLLRSAAAVRFTSQQEALEARRLGLSLKEAVIPLGVELPPLAPTSVAPLGANDTIGLLFLSRLDPKKNLEGLLDAMSLLRESAPQVHLVIAGDGPGPYVEQLKARCARLEIADIVHWAGHLESDAKEAAFADASIFVLPSFSENFGMAAAEALARGLPCVLGAGV
;
A
#
# COMPACT_ATOMS: atom_id res chain seq x y z
N MET A 1 -10.81 23.35 9.01
CA MET A 1 -11.07 22.42 7.90
C MET A 1 -11.26 21.02 8.48
N LYS A 2 -12.24 20.27 7.98
CA LYS A 2 -12.53 18.91 8.39
C LYS A 2 -12.59 17.98 7.17
N VAL A 3 -11.78 16.92 7.18
CA VAL A 3 -11.60 16.00 6.06
C VAL A 3 -12.11 14.61 6.44
N LEU A 4 -12.92 14.02 5.57
CA LEU A 4 -13.29 12.60 5.67
C LEU A 4 -12.43 11.77 4.73
N HIS A 5 -11.64 10.85 5.28
CA HIS A 5 -10.97 9.82 4.51
C HIS A 5 -11.93 8.64 4.32
N VAL A 6 -12.06 8.15 3.08
CA VAL A 6 -12.85 6.95 2.78
C VAL A 6 -11.95 5.91 2.16
N ILE A 7 -11.81 4.75 2.81
CA ILE A 7 -10.98 3.65 2.34
C ILE A 7 -11.77 2.33 2.43
N PRO A 8 -11.63 1.37 1.50
CA PRO A 8 -12.40 0.14 1.55
C PRO A 8 -12.11 -0.72 2.78
N SER A 9 -10.87 -0.70 3.28
CA SER A 9 -10.43 -1.45 4.46
C SER A 9 -9.20 -0.77 5.07
N LEU A 10 -9.11 -0.81 6.40
CA LEU A 10 -7.93 -0.42 7.18
C LEU A 10 -7.09 -1.63 7.63
N SER A 11 -7.33 -2.81 7.04
CA SER A 11 -6.59 -4.01 7.39
C SER A 11 -5.15 -3.91 6.94
N GLN A 12 -4.24 -4.25 7.86
CA GLN A 12 -2.80 -4.28 7.62
C GLN A 12 -2.41 -5.32 6.55
N ALA A 13 -3.24 -6.36 6.35
CA ALA A 13 -3.07 -7.35 5.27
C ALA A 13 -3.09 -6.73 3.86
N HIS A 14 -3.61 -5.51 3.69
CA HIS A 14 -3.70 -4.83 2.40
C HIS A 14 -2.43 -4.02 2.04
N GLY A 15 -1.45 -3.91 2.95
CA GLY A 15 -0.12 -3.35 2.69
C GLY A 15 -0.01 -1.84 2.87
N GLY A 16 1.00 -1.24 2.22
CA GLY A 16 1.49 0.12 2.53
C GLY A 16 0.51 1.28 2.34
N ALA A 17 -0.59 1.11 1.62
CA ALA A 17 -1.60 2.17 1.48
C ALA A 17 -2.29 2.49 2.83
N THR A 18 -2.56 1.47 3.65
CA THR A 18 -3.12 1.65 4.98
C THR A 18 -2.14 2.38 5.90
N SER A 19 -0.86 1.96 5.90
CA SER A 19 0.18 2.60 6.71
C SER A 19 0.41 4.06 6.31
N ALA A 20 0.39 4.34 5.00
CA ALA A 20 0.51 5.69 4.48
C ALA A 20 -0.68 6.59 4.85
N LEU A 21 -1.90 6.03 4.90
CA LEU A 21 -3.08 6.74 5.39
C LEU A 21 -2.89 7.15 6.86
N VAL A 22 -2.49 6.24 7.75
CA VAL A 22 -2.28 6.57 9.17
C VAL A 22 -1.24 7.69 9.35
N SER A 23 -0.13 7.62 8.61
CA SER A 23 0.91 8.66 8.64
C SER A 23 0.38 10.01 8.14
N MET A 24 -0.46 9.99 7.11
CA MET A 24 -1.11 11.17 6.57
C MET A 24 -2.14 11.77 7.53
N GLU A 25 -2.93 10.93 8.21
CA GLU A 25 -3.88 11.36 9.24
C GLU A 25 -3.14 12.13 10.36
N ALA A 26 -2.04 11.57 10.86
CA ALA A 26 -1.21 12.20 11.89
C ALA A 26 -0.64 13.56 11.44
N ALA A 27 -0.09 13.64 10.22
CA ALA A 27 0.44 14.88 9.68
C ALA A 27 -0.64 15.96 9.48
N LEU A 28 -1.84 15.58 9.04
CA LEU A 28 -2.97 16.49 8.87
C LEU A 28 -3.48 17.00 10.23
N LEU A 29 -3.58 16.13 11.24
CA LEU A 29 -3.94 16.51 12.60
C LEU A 29 -2.93 17.49 13.20
N ALA A 30 -1.63 17.24 13.02
CA ALA A 30 -0.56 18.16 13.46
C ALA A 30 -0.64 19.54 12.77
N ALA A 31 -1.14 19.59 11.54
CA ALA A 31 -1.41 20.83 10.81
C ALA A 31 -2.74 21.52 11.21
N GLY A 32 -3.47 20.99 12.20
CA GLY A 32 -4.75 21.56 12.67
C GLY A 32 -5.95 21.22 11.80
N VAL A 33 -5.85 20.21 10.92
CA VAL A 33 -6.97 19.70 10.13
C VAL A 33 -7.71 18.64 10.94
N GLY A 34 -9.03 18.76 11.05
CA GLY A 34 -9.86 17.73 11.67
C GLY A 34 -9.98 16.52 10.75
N VAL A 35 -9.61 15.32 11.23
CA VAL A 35 -9.59 14.10 10.42
C VAL A 35 -10.57 13.08 10.96
N GLU A 36 -11.43 12.56 10.09
CA GLU A 36 -12.19 11.34 10.33
C GLU A 36 -11.99 10.35 9.19
N THR A 37 -12.12 9.05 9.48
CA THR A 37 -11.93 7.99 8.49
C THR A 37 -13.11 7.03 8.52
N ALA A 38 -13.63 6.68 7.36
CA ALA A 38 -14.70 5.70 7.20
C ALA A 38 -14.22 4.52 6.35
N ALA A 39 -14.36 3.31 6.89
CA ALA A 39 -13.96 2.08 6.24
C ALA A 39 -14.96 0.95 6.50
N THR A 40 -14.85 -0.15 5.76
CA THR A 40 -15.57 -1.37 6.15
C THR A 40 -14.83 -2.11 7.26
N ASP A 41 -15.52 -3.04 7.93
CA ASP A 41 -14.99 -3.98 8.91
C ASP A 41 -14.11 -5.09 8.31
N ASP A 42 -13.71 -4.96 7.05
CA ASP A 42 -12.89 -5.92 6.32
C ASP A 42 -11.50 -6.08 6.93
N ASP A 43 -11.12 -7.31 7.28
CA ASP A 43 -9.78 -7.67 7.75
C ASP A 43 -9.06 -8.73 6.89
N GLY A 44 -9.34 -8.66 5.59
CA GLY A 44 -8.90 -9.65 4.61
C GLY A 44 -9.92 -10.77 4.36
N PRO A 45 -9.54 -11.77 3.54
CA PRO A 45 -10.47 -12.80 3.06
C PRO A 45 -11.14 -13.57 4.21
N GLY A 46 -12.45 -13.48 4.30
CA GLY A 46 -13.24 -14.19 5.33
C GLY A 46 -13.07 -13.66 6.76
N ARG A 47 -12.27 -12.61 6.98
CA ARG A 47 -12.00 -12.03 8.31
C ARG A 47 -12.66 -10.66 8.47
N ARG A 48 -12.89 -10.30 9.73
CA ARG A 48 -13.43 -9.01 10.18
C ARG A 48 -12.55 -8.46 11.29
N ASN A 49 -12.45 -7.14 11.39
CA ASN A 49 -11.61 -6.48 12.40
C ASN A 49 -12.20 -6.51 13.83
N GLY A 50 -13.45 -6.96 13.99
CA GLY A 50 -14.09 -7.12 15.29
C GLY A 50 -14.60 -5.82 15.94
N HIS A 51 -14.41 -4.66 15.30
CA HIS A 51 -14.92 -3.39 15.83
C HIS A 51 -16.44 -3.29 15.71
N VAL A 52 -17.06 -2.60 16.66
CA VAL A 52 -18.50 -2.30 16.63
C VAL A 52 -18.80 -1.35 15.47
N CYS A 53 -19.60 -1.81 14.52
CA CYS A 53 -19.93 -1.01 13.34
C CYS A 53 -20.96 0.09 13.64
N GLY A 54 -20.83 1.22 12.95
CA GLY A 54 -21.75 2.36 13.04
C GLY A 54 -21.54 3.26 14.27
N VAL A 55 -20.51 3.00 15.07
CA VAL A 55 -20.13 3.79 16.25
C VAL A 55 -18.75 4.40 15.98
N PRO A 56 -18.53 5.69 16.32
CA PRO A 56 -17.22 6.31 16.18
C PRO A 56 -16.23 5.73 17.20
N LEU A 57 -15.03 5.39 16.74
CA LEU A 57 -13.92 4.92 17.56
C LEU A 57 -12.79 5.95 17.50
N GLN A 58 -12.19 6.28 18.63
CA GLN A 58 -10.95 7.06 18.66
C GLN A 58 -9.75 6.12 18.52
N GLU A 59 -9.00 6.25 17.42
CA GLU A 59 -7.86 5.38 17.12
C GLU A 59 -6.82 6.14 16.30
N GLY A 60 -5.55 6.09 16.73
CA GLY A 60 -4.46 6.79 16.03
C GLY A 60 -4.62 8.32 15.99
N GLY A 61 -5.34 8.90 16.96
CA GLY A 61 -5.61 10.35 17.01
C GLY A 61 -6.74 10.83 16.09
N ALA A 62 -7.32 9.93 15.28
CA ALA A 62 -8.44 10.22 14.40
C ALA A 62 -9.72 9.49 14.82
N VAL A 63 -10.88 10.04 14.44
CA VAL A 63 -12.16 9.35 14.60
C VAL A 63 -12.35 8.37 13.44
N ARG A 64 -12.62 7.11 13.74
CA ARG A 64 -12.84 6.05 12.76
C ARG A 64 -14.26 5.50 12.83
N TRP A 65 -14.83 5.26 11.65
CA TRP A 65 -16.15 4.67 11.46
C TRP A 65 -16.02 3.37 10.68
N TYR A 66 -16.49 2.28 11.27
CA TYR A 66 -16.51 0.97 10.63
C TYR A 66 -17.92 0.57 10.20
N PHE A 67 -18.03 -0.09 9.04
CA PHE A 67 -19.31 -0.55 8.50
C PHE A 67 -19.22 -1.99 8.01
N PRO A 68 -20.28 -2.80 8.18
CA PRO A 68 -20.23 -4.20 7.79
C PRO A 68 -20.13 -4.34 6.26
N LYS A 69 -19.10 -5.01 5.74
CA LYS A 69 -19.08 -5.47 4.34
C LYS A 69 -20.06 -6.64 4.17
N ARG A 70 -20.79 -6.64 3.07
CA ARG A 70 -21.72 -7.71 2.65
C ARG A 70 -21.10 -8.62 1.58
N THR A 71 -20.07 -8.14 0.89
CA THR A 71 -19.38 -8.88 -0.16
C THR A 71 -17.87 -8.75 0.02
N GLU A 72 -17.14 -9.83 -0.26
CA GLU A 72 -15.67 -9.83 -0.17
C GLU A 72 -15.02 -9.04 -1.31
N PHE A 73 -15.56 -9.18 -2.53
CA PHE A 73 -14.96 -8.62 -3.74
C PHE A 73 -15.12 -7.09 -3.84
N TYR A 74 -16.33 -6.58 -3.65
CA TYR A 74 -16.65 -5.15 -3.85
C TYR A 74 -16.83 -4.39 -2.54
N LYS A 75 -16.75 -5.10 -1.39
CA LYS A 75 -16.91 -4.54 -0.04
C LYS A 75 -18.19 -3.74 0.10
N ALA A 76 -19.28 -4.25 -0.48
CA ALA A 76 -20.56 -3.56 -0.49
C ALA A 76 -21.10 -3.36 0.93
N SER A 77 -21.49 -2.13 1.29
CA SER A 77 -22.01 -1.83 2.62
C SER A 77 -23.18 -0.84 2.56
N PRO A 78 -24.43 -1.33 2.61
CA PRO A 78 -25.61 -0.45 2.66
C PRO A 78 -25.65 0.44 3.90
N ALA A 79 -25.01 0.01 5.00
CA ALA A 79 -24.87 0.83 6.21
C ALA A 79 -23.99 2.05 5.94
N PHE A 80 -22.82 1.85 5.33
CA PHE A 80 -21.96 2.96 4.89
C PHE A 80 -22.69 3.89 3.91
N MET A 81 -23.40 3.33 2.92
CA MET A 81 -24.13 4.13 1.91
C MET A 81 -25.15 5.07 2.52
N ARG A 82 -25.92 4.61 3.51
CA ARG A 82 -26.87 5.46 4.24
C ARG A 82 -26.12 6.52 5.05
N TRP A 83 -25.13 6.09 5.84
CA TRP A 83 -24.37 6.99 6.69
C TRP A 83 -23.69 8.12 5.90
N ILE A 84 -23.01 7.83 4.79
CA ILE A 84 -22.32 8.86 4.01
C ILE A 84 -23.31 9.82 3.34
N ALA A 85 -24.48 9.35 2.91
CA ALA A 85 -25.51 10.23 2.36
C ALA A 85 -26.00 11.25 3.40
N ASP A 86 -26.13 10.83 4.66
CA ASP A 86 -26.60 11.68 5.76
C ASP A 86 -25.51 12.59 6.35
N ASN A 87 -24.23 12.23 6.19
CA ASN A 87 -23.12 12.86 6.90
C ASN A 87 -22.11 13.61 6.02
N VAL A 88 -22.12 13.43 4.69
CA VAL A 88 -21.06 13.98 3.82
C VAL A 88 -20.94 15.52 3.89
N THR A 89 -22.05 16.24 4.12
CA THR A 89 -22.09 17.70 4.25
C THR A 89 -21.43 18.24 5.52
N ARG A 90 -21.07 17.36 6.46
CA ARG A 90 -20.35 17.72 7.70
C ARG A 90 -18.85 17.94 7.48
N TYR A 91 -18.35 17.68 6.28
CA TYR A 91 -16.95 17.73 5.93
C TYR A 91 -16.71 18.78 4.85
N ASP A 92 -15.56 19.44 4.93
CA ASP A 92 -15.12 20.42 3.93
C ASP A 92 -14.54 19.72 2.69
N LEU A 93 -14.05 18.48 2.84
CA LEU A 93 -13.43 17.69 1.80
C LEU A 93 -13.59 16.19 2.08
N VAL A 94 -13.81 15.39 1.03
CA VAL A 94 -13.74 13.92 1.10
C VAL A 94 -12.50 13.42 0.36
N HIS A 95 -11.60 12.73 1.05
CA HIS A 95 -10.42 12.10 0.46
C HIS A 95 -10.67 10.60 0.27
N ILE A 96 -10.84 10.16 -0.96
CA ILE A 96 -11.24 8.80 -1.32
C ILE A 96 -10.01 8.01 -1.75
N HIS A 97 -9.78 6.88 -1.08
CA HIS A 97 -8.66 5.98 -1.30
C HIS A 97 -9.14 4.76 -2.08
N ALA A 98 -8.37 4.37 -3.10
CA ALA A 98 -8.65 3.28 -4.04
C ALA A 98 -9.86 3.52 -4.98
N LEU A 99 -9.84 2.79 -6.09
CA LEU A 99 -10.94 2.68 -7.06
C LEU A 99 -11.53 1.26 -7.06
N PHE A 100 -12.61 1.07 -7.84
CA PHE A 100 -13.25 -0.23 -8.02
C PHE A 100 -13.74 -0.86 -6.71
N SER A 101 -14.13 -0.02 -5.76
CA SER A 101 -14.73 -0.42 -4.50
C SER A 101 -16.06 0.29 -4.28
N PHE A 102 -16.99 -0.37 -3.58
CA PHE A 102 -18.28 0.19 -3.25
C PHE A 102 -18.16 1.48 -2.43
N THR A 103 -17.29 1.51 -1.42
CA THR A 103 -17.16 2.68 -0.54
C THR A 103 -16.66 3.89 -1.32
N SER A 104 -15.62 3.71 -2.14
CA SER A 104 -15.07 4.77 -2.99
C SER A 104 -16.11 5.34 -3.96
N LEU A 105 -16.83 4.44 -4.64
CA LEU A 105 -17.84 4.84 -5.62
C LEU A 105 -19.02 5.59 -4.97
N VAL A 106 -19.50 5.10 -3.83
CA VAL A 106 -20.63 5.69 -3.12
C VAL A 106 -20.25 7.01 -2.45
N ALA A 107 -19.05 7.11 -1.88
CA ALA A 107 -18.54 8.36 -1.31
C ALA A 107 -18.41 9.46 -2.37
N ALA A 108 -17.80 9.16 -3.52
CA ALA A 108 -17.66 10.13 -4.61
C ALA A 108 -19.02 10.60 -5.14
N ARG A 109 -20.01 9.70 -5.23
CA ARG A 109 -21.38 10.06 -5.61
C ARG A 109 -22.08 10.93 -4.57
N ALA A 110 -21.95 10.59 -3.29
CA ALA A 110 -22.53 11.35 -2.20
C ALA A 110 -21.93 12.77 -2.15
N ALA A 111 -20.61 12.89 -2.18
CA ALA A 111 -19.89 14.16 -2.20
C ALA A 111 -20.29 15.01 -3.42
N LYS A 112 -20.29 14.42 -4.62
CA LYS A 112 -20.74 15.09 -5.85
C LYS A 112 -22.17 15.62 -5.75
N ARG A 113 -23.12 14.81 -5.25
CA ARG A 113 -24.53 15.21 -5.11
C ARG A 113 -24.72 16.33 -4.09
N ALA A 114 -23.93 16.30 -3.02
CA ALA A 114 -23.95 17.30 -1.95
C ALA A 114 -23.10 18.54 -2.25
N ALA A 115 -22.46 18.62 -3.42
CA ALA A 115 -21.51 19.66 -3.81
C ALA A 115 -20.32 19.83 -2.83
N VAL A 116 -19.94 18.76 -2.12
CA VAL A 116 -18.73 18.70 -1.29
C VAL A 116 -17.56 18.30 -2.19
N PRO A 117 -16.44 19.04 -2.21
CA PRO A 117 -15.29 18.68 -3.03
C PRO A 117 -14.70 17.34 -2.55
N TYR A 118 -14.16 16.57 -3.49
CA TYR A 118 -13.50 15.31 -3.19
C TYR A 118 -12.25 15.08 -4.02
N ILE A 119 -11.30 14.38 -3.43
CA ILE A 119 -10.06 13.91 -4.06
C ILE A 119 -10.15 12.39 -4.18
N ILE A 120 -9.64 11.84 -5.29
CA ILE A 120 -9.52 10.39 -5.46
C ILE A 120 -8.03 10.03 -5.60
N GLU A 121 -7.59 9.05 -4.82
CA GLU A 121 -6.25 8.43 -4.92
C GLU A 121 -6.40 7.01 -5.50
N PRO A 122 -6.00 6.75 -6.76
CA PRO A 122 -6.21 5.46 -7.41
C PRO A 122 -5.41 4.30 -6.83
N LEU A 123 -4.26 4.56 -6.20
CA LEU A 123 -3.38 3.57 -5.59
C LEU A 123 -2.88 2.50 -6.57
N GLY A 124 -2.44 2.91 -7.77
CA GLY A 124 -1.86 2.03 -8.77
C GLY A 124 -2.86 1.13 -9.48
N THR A 125 -4.15 1.49 -9.47
CA THR A 125 -5.22 0.74 -10.14
C THR A 125 -5.55 1.26 -11.55
N LEU A 126 -5.11 2.47 -11.90
CA LEU A 126 -5.27 3.08 -13.23
C LEU A 126 -4.06 2.81 -14.13
N ASN A 127 -3.58 1.58 -14.16
CA ASN A 127 -2.54 1.13 -15.08
C ASN A 127 -2.93 -0.20 -15.75
N ASP A 128 -2.17 -0.58 -16.79
CA ASP A 128 -2.47 -1.77 -17.60
C ASP A 128 -2.57 -3.03 -16.72
N TYR A 129 -1.64 -3.21 -15.79
CA TYR A 129 -1.67 -4.33 -14.86
C TYR A 129 -2.91 -4.31 -13.96
N GLY A 130 -3.21 -3.17 -13.34
CA GLY A 130 -4.35 -2.97 -12.44
C GLY A 130 -5.71 -3.17 -13.13
N LEU A 131 -5.82 -2.84 -14.41
CA LEU A 131 -7.03 -3.02 -15.22
C LEU A 131 -7.17 -4.42 -15.83
N THR A 132 -6.05 -5.09 -16.14
CA THR A 132 -6.05 -6.44 -16.74
C THR A 132 -6.16 -7.55 -15.70
N GLN A 133 -5.72 -7.30 -14.47
CA GLN A 133 -5.85 -8.21 -13.33
C GLN A 133 -7.30 -8.37 -12.88
N ARG A 134 -7.77 -9.62 -12.76
CA ARG A 134 -9.06 -10.03 -12.18
C ARG A 134 -10.29 -9.32 -12.79
N ARG A 135 -10.99 -10.03 -13.68
CA ARG A 135 -12.24 -9.59 -14.35
C ARG A 135 -12.07 -8.28 -15.14
N PRO A 136 -11.17 -8.26 -16.16
CA PRO A 136 -10.80 -7.04 -16.89
C PRO A 136 -11.98 -6.34 -17.54
N TRP A 137 -12.91 -7.10 -18.13
CA TRP A 137 -14.08 -6.52 -18.80
C TRP A 137 -15.01 -5.78 -17.83
N LEU A 138 -15.21 -6.30 -16.60
CA LEU A 138 -16.00 -5.61 -15.57
C LEU A 138 -15.31 -4.33 -15.10
N LYS A 139 -13.99 -4.35 -14.95
CA LYS A 139 -13.21 -3.16 -14.59
C LYS A 139 -13.28 -2.10 -15.69
N GLN A 140 -13.12 -2.49 -16.95
CA GLN A 140 -13.25 -1.55 -18.07
C GLN A 140 -14.66 -0.95 -18.16
N LEU A 141 -15.69 -1.77 -17.96
CA LEU A 141 -17.08 -1.31 -17.93
C LEU A 141 -17.33 -0.37 -16.75
N SER A 142 -16.88 -0.74 -15.54
CA SER A 142 -16.97 0.10 -14.34
C SER A 142 -16.22 1.41 -14.52
N LEU A 143 -15.00 1.37 -15.09
CA LEU A 143 -14.21 2.54 -15.37
C LEU A 143 -14.96 3.49 -16.30
N ARG A 144 -15.48 2.99 -17.42
CA ARG A 144 -16.17 3.82 -18.41
C ARG A 144 -17.49 4.40 -17.88
N LEU A 145 -18.29 3.60 -17.19
CA LEU A 145 -19.66 3.97 -16.82
C LEU A 145 -19.79 4.59 -15.43
N LEU A 146 -18.93 4.21 -14.48
CA LEU A 146 -19.08 4.55 -13.07
C LEU A 146 -17.94 5.43 -12.56
N GLU A 147 -16.68 5.02 -12.77
CA GLU A 147 -15.52 5.71 -12.19
C GLU A 147 -15.12 6.96 -12.98
N ALA A 148 -15.03 6.89 -14.32
CA ALA A 148 -14.57 8.01 -15.15
C ALA A 148 -15.42 9.29 -14.98
N PRO A 149 -16.76 9.24 -14.93
CA PRO A 149 -17.55 10.43 -14.65
C PRO A 149 -17.24 11.08 -13.29
N LEU A 150 -16.88 10.28 -12.29
CA LEU A 150 -16.54 10.76 -10.95
C LEU A 150 -15.10 11.29 -10.93
N LEU A 151 -14.15 10.56 -11.51
CA LEU A 151 -12.77 11.02 -11.67
C LEU A 151 -12.68 12.38 -12.38
N ARG A 152 -13.46 12.60 -13.45
CA ARG A 152 -13.55 13.89 -14.15
C ARG A 152 -14.16 15.01 -13.29
N SER A 153 -15.04 14.66 -12.37
CA SER A 153 -15.74 15.62 -11.50
C SER A 153 -15.00 15.88 -10.20
N ALA A 154 -13.97 15.11 -9.87
CA ALA A 154 -13.17 15.29 -8.67
C ALA A 154 -12.52 16.68 -8.65
N ALA A 155 -12.27 17.20 -7.45
CA ALA A 155 -11.47 18.41 -7.28
C ALA A 155 -10.02 18.17 -7.71
N ALA A 156 -9.49 16.98 -7.40
CA ALA A 156 -8.24 16.47 -7.91
C ALA A 156 -8.25 14.93 -7.95
N VAL A 157 -7.43 14.36 -8.83
CA VAL A 157 -7.01 12.95 -8.78
C VAL A 157 -5.55 12.94 -8.37
N ARG A 158 -5.29 12.41 -7.18
CA ARG A 158 -3.94 12.37 -6.62
C ARG A 158 -3.24 11.10 -7.08
N PHE A 159 -2.04 11.27 -7.61
CA PHE A 159 -1.10 10.19 -7.90
C PHE A 159 0.08 10.26 -6.94
N THR A 160 0.60 9.10 -6.58
CA THR A 160 1.71 8.95 -5.63
C THR A 160 3.07 9.06 -6.32
N SER A 161 3.14 8.87 -7.64
CA SER A 161 4.35 9.02 -8.43
C SER A 161 4.06 9.62 -9.81
N GLN A 162 5.11 10.16 -10.45
CA GLN A 162 5.00 10.62 -11.84
C GLN A 162 4.67 9.46 -12.79
N GLN A 163 5.23 8.29 -12.53
CA GLN A 163 4.99 7.07 -13.30
C GLN A 163 3.51 6.66 -13.26
N GLU A 164 2.88 6.66 -12.08
CA GLU A 164 1.44 6.35 -11.92
C GLU A 164 0.57 7.33 -12.73
N ALA A 165 0.90 8.63 -12.71
CA ALA A 165 0.20 9.64 -13.50
C ALA A 165 0.37 9.41 -15.02
N LEU A 166 1.58 9.08 -15.48
CA LEU A 166 1.85 8.77 -16.89
C LEU A 166 1.08 7.53 -17.36
N GLU A 167 0.99 6.50 -16.54
CA GLU A 167 0.20 5.30 -16.83
C GLU A 167 -1.29 5.63 -16.93
N ALA A 168 -1.82 6.42 -16.00
CA ALA A 168 -3.22 6.84 -16.02
C ALA A 168 -3.58 7.68 -17.25
N ARG A 169 -2.67 8.54 -17.72
CA ARG A 169 -2.86 9.35 -18.94
C ARG A 169 -3.07 8.49 -20.20
N ARG A 170 -2.43 7.32 -20.27
CA ARG A 170 -2.59 6.37 -21.41
C ARG A 170 -4.03 5.88 -21.55
N LEU A 171 -4.85 6.00 -20.51
CA LEU A 171 -6.28 5.64 -20.54
C LEU A 171 -7.15 6.71 -21.21
N GLY A 172 -6.60 7.86 -21.59
CA GLY A 172 -7.33 8.93 -22.28
C GLY A 172 -8.38 9.63 -21.41
N LEU A 173 -8.20 9.62 -20.08
CA LEU A 173 -9.08 10.32 -19.16
C LEU A 173 -8.60 11.77 -18.97
N SER A 174 -9.51 12.74 -19.11
CA SER A 174 -9.25 14.13 -18.75
C SER A 174 -9.41 14.30 -17.24
N LEU A 175 -8.30 14.31 -16.51
CA LEU A 175 -8.25 14.34 -15.05
C LEU A 175 -7.63 15.65 -14.55
N LYS A 176 -8.05 16.10 -13.37
CA LYS A 176 -7.36 17.18 -12.63
C LYS A 176 -6.24 16.56 -11.80
N GLU A 177 -5.11 16.30 -12.43
CA GLU A 177 -4.03 15.50 -11.84
C GLU A 177 -3.22 16.30 -10.82
N ALA A 178 -2.86 15.66 -9.70
CA ALA A 178 -1.88 16.17 -8.75
C ALA A 178 -0.94 15.03 -8.35
N VAL A 179 0.36 15.19 -8.61
CA VAL A 179 1.36 14.22 -8.16
C VAL A 179 1.88 14.65 -6.79
N ILE A 180 1.49 13.94 -5.75
CA ILE A 180 1.89 14.21 -4.36
C ILE A 180 2.35 12.88 -3.75
N PRO A 181 3.67 12.67 -3.58
CA PRO A 181 4.25 11.47 -2.98
C PRO A 181 3.64 11.08 -1.64
N LEU A 182 3.79 9.81 -1.27
CA LEU A 182 3.52 9.38 0.10
C LEU A 182 4.67 9.83 1.01
N GLY A 183 4.33 10.22 2.24
CA GLY A 183 5.32 10.52 3.26
C GLY A 183 5.80 9.24 3.93
N VAL A 184 7.07 9.25 4.36
CA VAL A 184 7.63 8.23 5.26
C VAL A 184 8.12 8.94 6.52
N GLU A 185 7.94 8.28 7.66
CA GLU A 185 8.53 8.78 8.91
C GLU A 185 10.05 8.62 8.83
N LEU A 186 10.74 9.73 9.11
CA LEU A 186 12.20 9.70 9.20
C LEU A 186 12.58 9.14 10.57
N PRO A 187 13.44 8.11 10.63
CA PRO A 187 14.00 7.70 11.91
C PRO A 187 14.73 8.88 12.56
N PRO A 188 14.86 8.90 13.89
CA PRO A 188 15.71 9.88 14.55
C PRO A 188 17.08 9.90 13.87
N LEU A 189 17.64 11.09 13.65
CA LEU A 189 19.01 11.23 13.14
C LEU A 189 19.95 10.59 14.16
N ALA A 190 20.23 9.29 14.00
CA ALA A 190 21.37 8.71 14.65
C ALA A 190 22.60 9.44 14.08
N PRO A 191 23.56 9.88 14.92
CA PRO A 191 24.86 10.25 14.39
C PRO A 191 25.31 9.08 13.53
N THR A 192 25.79 9.37 12.33
CA THR A 192 26.31 8.38 11.37
C THR A 192 27.53 7.72 12.02
N SER A 193 27.31 6.83 12.98
CA SER A 193 28.26 5.80 13.29
C SER A 193 28.16 4.89 12.08
N VAL A 194 29.07 5.12 11.14
CA VAL A 194 29.55 4.07 10.25
C VAL A 194 30.22 3.04 11.17
N ALA A 195 29.43 2.35 12.00
CA ALA A 195 29.87 1.12 12.60
C ALA A 195 29.91 0.15 11.42
N PRO A 196 31.09 -0.37 11.07
CA PRO A 196 31.30 -1.06 9.83
C PRO A 196 30.36 -2.26 9.72
N LEU A 197 29.94 -2.52 8.49
CA LEU A 197 29.51 -3.83 8.03
C LEU A 197 30.24 -4.93 8.81
N GLY A 198 29.50 -5.74 9.55
CA GLY A 198 29.96 -7.02 10.06
C GLY A 198 30.83 -7.00 11.32
N ALA A 199 30.20 -7.23 12.47
CA ALA A 199 30.90 -7.93 13.57
C ALA A 199 31.19 -9.41 13.19
N ASN A 200 30.52 -9.91 12.14
CA ASN A 200 30.82 -11.12 11.38
C ASN A 200 30.85 -10.69 9.91
N ASP A 201 31.76 -11.18 9.07
CA ASP A 201 31.94 -10.80 7.65
C ASP A 201 30.68 -10.92 6.73
N THR A 202 29.50 -11.17 7.28
CA THR A 202 28.21 -11.32 6.60
C THR A 202 27.66 -10.00 6.06
N ILE A 203 27.21 -10.03 4.81
CA ILE A 203 26.46 -8.93 4.16
C ILE A 203 24.98 -9.33 4.12
N GLY A 204 24.12 -8.58 4.81
CA GLY A 204 22.69 -8.84 4.88
C GLY A 204 21.90 -8.11 3.81
N LEU A 205 21.26 -8.83 2.89
CA LEU A 205 20.26 -8.29 1.98
C LEU A 205 18.88 -8.40 2.63
N LEU A 206 18.11 -7.32 2.60
CA LEU A 206 16.72 -7.31 3.06
C LEU A 206 15.76 -7.13 1.89
N PHE A 207 14.88 -8.10 1.71
CA PHE A 207 13.65 -7.93 0.93
C PHE A 207 12.49 -7.74 1.91
N LEU A 208 11.72 -6.66 1.78
CA LEU A 208 10.52 -6.42 2.60
C LEU A 208 9.33 -6.03 1.72
N SER A 209 8.39 -6.96 1.54
CA SER A 209 7.13 -6.76 0.82
C SER A 209 6.25 -8.00 0.96
N ARG A 210 4.94 -7.87 0.72
CA ARG A 210 4.10 -9.03 0.40
C ARG A 210 4.72 -9.88 -0.70
N LEU A 211 4.64 -11.21 -0.57
CA LEU A 211 5.18 -12.17 -1.51
C LEU A 211 4.15 -12.39 -2.63
N ASP A 212 4.43 -11.78 -3.78
CA ASP A 212 3.60 -11.82 -4.97
C ASP A 212 4.52 -11.93 -6.20
N PRO A 213 4.12 -12.68 -7.25
CA PRO A 213 4.92 -12.82 -8.48
C PRO A 213 5.41 -11.49 -9.09
N LYS A 214 4.67 -10.38 -8.90
CA LYS A 214 5.09 -9.06 -9.40
C LYS A 214 6.35 -8.51 -8.72
N LYS A 215 6.71 -9.05 -7.55
CA LYS A 215 7.90 -8.64 -6.78
C LYS A 215 9.18 -9.32 -7.25
N ASN A 216 9.07 -10.29 -8.18
CA ASN A 216 10.18 -10.97 -8.82
C ASN A 216 11.17 -11.62 -7.82
N LEU A 217 10.62 -12.31 -6.81
CA LEU A 217 11.45 -13.05 -5.86
C LEU A 217 12.20 -14.19 -6.54
N GLU A 218 11.64 -14.78 -7.59
CA GLU A 218 12.29 -15.79 -8.41
C GLU A 218 13.61 -15.28 -8.99
N GLY A 219 13.61 -14.07 -9.57
CA GLY A 219 14.81 -13.44 -10.08
C GLY A 219 15.81 -13.09 -8.99
N LEU A 220 15.34 -12.70 -7.80
CA LEU A 220 16.21 -12.47 -6.64
C LEU A 220 16.90 -13.75 -6.18
N LEU A 221 16.16 -14.86 -6.10
CA LEU A 221 16.69 -16.17 -5.71
C LEU A 221 17.72 -16.69 -6.74
N ASP A 222 17.46 -16.48 -8.03
CA ASP A 222 18.42 -16.82 -9.08
C ASP A 222 19.71 -15.99 -8.94
N ALA A 223 19.60 -14.70 -8.60
CA ALA A 223 20.76 -13.86 -8.31
C ALA A 223 21.53 -14.34 -7.06
N MET A 224 20.84 -14.80 -6.01
CA MET A 224 21.49 -15.37 -4.82
C MET A 224 22.28 -16.65 -5.15
N SER A 225 21.80 -17.48 -6.07
CA SER A 225 22.53 -18.66 -6.54
C SER A 225 23.86 -18.28 -7.21
N LEU A 226 23.88 -17.21 -8.01
CA LEU A 226 25.12 -16.69 -8.62
C LEU A 226 26.08 -16.08 -7.57
N LEU A 227 25.53 -15.42 -6.56
CA LEU A 227 26.33 -14.82 -5.48
C LEU A 227 26.93 -15.88 -4.55
N ARG A 228 26.31 -17.05 -4.40
CA ARG A 228 26.83 -18.14 -3.56
C ARG A 228 28.29 -18.49 -3.89
N GLU A 229 28.65 -18.50 -5.18
CA GLU A 229 30.01 -18.84 -5.62
C GLU A 229 31.01 -17.71 -5.44
N SER A 230 30.58 -16.45 -5.61
CA SER A 230 31.47 -15.29 -5.67
C SER A 230 31.52 -14.46 -4.38
N ALA A 231 30.49 -14.57 -3.54
CA ALA A 231 30.31 -13.82 -2.31
C ALA A 231 29.51 -14.66 -1.27
N PRO A 232 30.09 -15.75 -0.74
CA PRO A 232 29.40 -16.67 0.18
C PRO A 232 28.96 -16.03 1.50
N GLN A 233 29.50 -14.86 1.84
CA GLN A 233 29.11 -14.07 3.00
C GLN A 233 27.79 -13.31 2.83
N VAL A 234 27.19 -13.31 1.63
CA VAL A 234 25.92 -12.61 1.37
C VAL A 234 24.75 -13.50 1.74
N HIS A 235 23.92 -13.03 2.67
CA HIS A 235 22.69 -13.69 3.09
C HIS A 235 21.48 -12.82 2.74
N LEU A 236 20.36 -13.47 2.41
CA LEU A 236 19.10 -12.79 2.09
C LEU A 236 18.07 -13.06 3.18
N VAL A 237 17.50 -11.99 3.75
CA VAL A 237 16.31 -12.03 4.60
C VAL A 237 15.10 -11.65 3.77
N ILE A 238 14.11 -12.53 3.70
CA ILE A 238 12.81 -12.31 3.05
C ILE A 238 11.76 -12.06 4.14
N ALA A 239 11.29 -10.81 4.22
CA ALA A 239 10.25 -10.37 5.13
C ALA A 239 8.95 -10.06 4.37
N GLY A 240 7.87 -10.71 4.78
CA GLY A 240 6.52 -10.55 4.27
C GLY A 240 5.78 -11.87 4.04
N ASP A 241 4.47 -11.76 3.87
CA ASP A 241 3.58 -12.90 3.65
C ASP A 241 3.05 -12.95 2.22
N GLY A 242 2.68 -14.15 1.77
CA GLY A 242 1.98 -14.38 0.52
C GLY A 242 1.17 -15.68 0.54
N PRO A 243 0.53 -16.04 -0.58
CA PRO A 243 -0.24 -17.28 -0.67
C PRO A 243 0.64 -18.50 -0.37
N GLY A 244 0.23 -19.37 0.55
CA GLY A 244 1.00 -20.56 0.95
C GLY A 244 1.58 -21.36 -0.22
N PRO A 245 0.80 -21.72 -1.25
CA PRO A 245 1.32 -22.43 -2.42
C PRO A 245 2.43 -21.70 -3.18
N TYR A 246 2.41 -20.37 -3.18
CA TYR A 246 3.46 -19.55 -3.81
C TYR A 246 4.73 -19.53 -2.96
N VAL A 247 4.59 -19.36 -1.65
CA VAL A 247 5.73 -19.39 -0.71
C VAL A 247 6.44 -20.74 -0.74
N GLU A 248 5.69 -21.84 -0.77
CA GLU A 248 6.26 -23.20 -0.85
C GLU A 248 6.98 -23.44 -2.19
N GLN A 249 6.50 -22.86 -3.30
CA GLN A 249 7.22 -22.89 -4.57
C GLN A 249 8.57 -22.16 -4.50
N LEU A 250 8.62 -21.00 -3.84
CA LEU A 250 9.87 -20.25 -3.66
C LEU A 250 10.87 -21.02 -2.78
N LYS A 251 10.42 -21.63 -1.67
CA LYS A 251 11.26 -22.48 -0.82
C LYS A 251 11.80 -23.69 -1.59
N ALA A 252 10.96 -24.36 -2.37
CA ALA A 252 11.39 -25.47 -3.23
C ALA A 252 12.42 -25.02 -4.28
N ARG A 253 12.29 -23.78 -4.80
CA ARG A 253 13.31 -23.18 -5.67
C ARG A 253 14.63 -22.97 -4.93
N CYS A 254 14.62 -22.47 -3.70
CA CYS A 254 15.84 -22.33 -2.89
C CYS A 254 16.55 -23.67 -2.70
N ALA A 255 15.81 -24.75 -2.44
CA ALA A 255 16.39 -26.09 -2.30
C ALA A 255 17.03 -26.57 -3.62
N ARG A 256 16.37 -26.36 -4.76
CA ARG A 256 16.90 -26.73 -6.08
C ARG A 256 18.12 -25.91 -6.51
N LEU A 257 18.17 -24.64 -6.10
CA LEU A 257 19.32 -23.75 -6.33
C LEU A 257 20.43 -23.94 -5.29
N GLU A 258 20.24 -24.83 -4.31
CA GLU A 258 21.17 -25.08 -3.21
C GLU A 258 21.52 -23.81 -2.43
N ILE A 259 20.54 -22.93 -2.15
CA ILE A 259 20.72 -21.66 -1.41
C ILE A 259 19.90 -21.57 -0.13
N ALA A 260 19.28 -22.66 0.31
CA ALA A 260 18.37 -22.66 1.46
C ALA A 260 19.03 -22.25 2.80
N ASP A 261 20.34 -22.43 2.92
CA ASP A 261 21.19 -22.03 4.05
C ASP A 261 21.53 -20.53 4.09
N ILE A 262 21.44 -19.83 2.95
CA ILE A 262 21.73 -18.39 2.83
C ILE A 262 20.47 -17.53 2.63
N VAL A 263 19.28 -18.16 2.61
CA VAL A 263 17.99 -17.47 2.47
C VAL A 263 17.13 -17.71 3.71
N HIS A 264 16.87 -16.64 4.45
CA HIS A 264 16.13 -16.63 5.71
C HIS A 264 14.72 -16.09 5.52
N TRP A 265 13.71 -16.82 6.00
CA TRP A 265 12.31 -16.45 5.89
C TRP A 265 11.82 -15.87 7.21
N ALA A 266 11.65 -14.54 7.27
CA ALA A 266 11.24 -13.85 8.50
C ALA A 266 9.71 -13.80 8.68
N GLY A 267 8.94 -14.08 7.61
CA GLY A 267 7.50 -13.86 7.60
C GLY A 267 7.16 -12.37 7.67
N HIS A 268 5.90 -12.04 7.93
CA HIS A 268 5.47 -10.65 8.10
C HIS A 268 6.09 -10.00 9.34
N LEU A 269 6.72 -8.84 9.13
CA LEU A 269 7.39 -8.05 10.17
C LEU A 269 6.66 -6.73 10.40
N GLU A 270 6.54 -6.35 11.67
CA GLU A 270 5.90 -5.12 12.11
C GLU A 270 6.70 -4.43 13.21
N SER A 271 6.43 -3.13 13.40
CA SER A 271 6.95 -2.32 14.52
C SER A 271 8.45 -2.57 14.75
N ASP A 272 8.85 -2.89 15.99
CA ASP A 272 10.25 -3.10 16.38
C ASP A 272 10.98 -4.17 15.56
N ALA A 273 10.29 -5.24 15.14
CA ALA A 273 10.91 -6.30 14.34
C ALA A 273 11.24 -5.81 12.92
N LYS A 274 10.39 -4.96 12.35
CA LYS A 274 10.64 -4.29 11.06
C LYS A 274 11.79 -3.30 11.19
N GLU A 275 11.85 -2.53 12.28
CA GLU A 275 12.97 -1.61 12.54
C GLU A 275 14.30 -2.35 12.70
N ALA A 276 14.32 -3.44 13.47
CA ALA A 276 15.50 -4.28 13.62
C ALA A 276 15.97 -4.84 12.27
N ALA A 277 15.05 -5.33 11.43
CA ALA A 277 15.41 -5.84 10.11
C ALA A 277 16.06 -4.77 9.22
N PHE A 278 15.58 -3.52 9.26
CA PHE A 278 16.23 -2.43 8.54
C PHE A 278 17.60 -2.06 9.14
N ALA A 279 17.73 -2.05 10.46
CA ALA A 279 18.98 -1.71 11.14
C ALA A 279 20.08 -2.75 10.89
N ASP A 280 19.72 -4.03 10.83
CA ASP A 280 20.64 -5.15 10.61
C ASP A 280 20.99 -5.35 9.11
N ALA A 281 20.21 -4.76 8.21
CA ALA A 281 20.42 -4.88 6.77
C ALA A 281 21.63 -4.06 6.30
N SER A 282 22.41 -4.63 5.39
CA SER A 282 23.47 -3.93 4.66
C SER A 282 22.95 -3.27 3.38
N ILE A 283 22.00 -3.93 2.71
CA ILE A 283 21.40 -3.47 1.44
C ILE A 283 19.93 -3.85 1.43
N PHE A 284 19.07 -2.92 1.04
CA PHE A 284 17.67 -3.20 0.76
C PHE A 284 17.48 -3.58 -0.71
N VAL A 285 16.73 -4.64 -0.99
CA VAL A 285 16.51 -5.15 -2.35
C VAL A 285 15.03 -5.34 -2.62
N LEU A 286 14.54 -4.68 -3.68
CA LEU A 286 13.14 -4.80 -4.13
C LEU A 286 13.10 -4.84 -5.67
N PRO A 287 13.20 -6.02 -6.30
CA PRO A 287 13.32 -6.15 -7.75
C PRO A 287 11.96 -6.15 -8.46
N SER A 288 10.97 -5.46 -7.89
CA SER A 288 9.59 -5.44 -8.38
C SER A 288 9.49 -4.97 -9.84
N PHE A 289 8.65 -5.66 -10.63
CA PHE A 289 8.32 -5.22 -11.98
C PHE A 289 7.42 -3.99 -12.01
N SER A 290 6.64 -3.77 -10.95
CA SER A 290 5.77 -2.60 -10.80
C SER A 290 5.40 -2.39 -9.33
N GLU A 291 5.68 -1.20 -8.84
CA GLU A 291 5.16 -0.62 -7.60
C GLU A 291 4.23 0.54 -7.89
N ASN A 292 3.35 0.83 -6.93
CA ASN A 292 2.63 2.10 -6.97
C ASN A 292 3.55 3.26 -6.53
N PHE A 293 4.10 3.12 -5.31
CA PHE A 293 5.02 4.09 -4.71
C PHE A 293 6.31 3.47 -4.16
N GLY A 294 6.28 2.18 -3.76
CA GLY A 294 7.45 1.55 -3.14
C GLY A 294 7.71 2.01 -1.70
N MET A 295 6.68 2.02 -0.84
CA MET A 295 6.80 2.45 0.57
C MET A 295 7.99 1.83 1.32
N ALA A 296 8.23 0.51 1.16
CA ALA A 296 9.35 -0.16 1.82
C ALA A 296 10.72 0.35 1.31
N ALA A 297 10.83 0.70 0.03
CA ALA A 297 12.04 1.32 -0.52
C ALA A 297 12.23 2.75 0.01
N ALA A 298 11.16 3.54 0.10
CA ALA A 298 11.22 4.87 0.71
C ALA A 298 11.60 4.80 2.20
N GLU A 299 11.08 3.82 2.94
CA GLU A 299 11.46 3.54 4.33
C GLU A 299 12.93 3.13 4.46
N ALA A 300 13.44 2.29 3.55
CA ALA A 300 14.86 1.93 3.53
C ALA A 300 15.76 3.15 3.26
N LEU A 301 15.40 3.97 2.26
CA LEU A 301 16.12 5.20 1.93
C LEU A 301 16.10 6.21 3.09
N ALA A 302 14.98 6.32 3.81
CA ALA A 302 14.88 7.16 5.00
C ALA A 302 15.85 6.76 6.12
N ARG A 303 16.27 5.49 6.15
CA ARG A 303 17.27 4.94 7.08
C ARG A 303 18.70 4.98 6.53
N GLY A 304 18.91 5.52 5.33
CA GLY A 304 20.22 5.58 4.70
C GLY A 304 20.72 4.25 4.14
N LEU A 305 19.84 3.24 4.01
CA LEU A 305 20.20 1.96 3.42
C LEU A 305 20.46 2.12 1.92
N PRO A 306 21.57 1.59 1.39
CA PRO A 306 21.73 1.39 -0.04
C PRO A 306 20.61 0.50 -0.58
N CYS A 307 19.98 0.93 -1.67
CA CYS A 307 18.84 0.22 -2.27
C CYS A 307 19.17 -0.29 -3.68
N VAL A 308 18.90 -1.57 -3.93
CA VAL A 308 18.85 -2.16 -5.27
C VAL A 308 17.39 -2.37 -5.65
N LEU A 309 16.90 -1.53 -6.56
CA LEU A 309 15.49 -1.48 -6.93
C LEU A 309 15.29 -1.91 -8.38
N GLY A 310 14.20 -2.63 -8.64
CA GLY A 310 13.76 -2.90 -10.01
C GLY A 310 13.35 -1.61 -10.71
N ALA A 311 13.45 -1.57 -12.04
CA ALA A 311 13.07 -0.40 -12.83
C ALA A 311 11.59 0.01 -12.70
N GLY A 312 10.75 -0.87 -12.15
CA GLY A 312 9.34 -0.59 -11.86
C GLY A 312 9.05 -0.05 -10.46
N VAL A 313 10.08 0.25 -9.66
CA VAL A 313 9.97 0.82 -8.31
C VAL A 313 10.14 2.34 -8.35
#